data_AF-A0A8X6TN13-F1
#
_entry.id   AF-A0A8X6TN13-F1
#
_cell.length_a   1.000
_cell.length_b   1.000
_cell.length_c   1.000
_cell.angle_alpha   90.00
_cell.angle_beta   90.00
_cell.angle_gamma   90.00
#
_symmetry.space_group_name_H-M   'P 1'
#
loop_
_entity.id
_entity.type
_entity.pdbx_description
1 polymer ?
#
loop_
_entity_poly.entity_id
_entity_poly.type
_entity_poly.pdbx_seq_one_letter_code
_entity_poly.pdbx_strand_id
1 'polypeptide(L)' 'PVFYHIFFSIFKSLLSSALLEKLKFYGSDGWKEDLLEIIDADELPAFLGGNKTDPDGDPL' A
#
# COMPACT_ATOMS: atom_id res chain seq x y z
N PRO A 1 -15.52 3.94 0.52
CA PRO A 1 -16.85 3.56 1.08
C PRO A 1 -17.11 4.24 2.43
N VAL A 2 -18.36 4.45 2.86
CA VAL A 2 -18.65 5.19 4.12
C VAL A 2 -18.08 4.49 5.35
N PHE A 3 -18.09 3.15 5.38
CA PHE A 3 -17.47 2.38 6.46
C PHE A 3 -15.97 2.65 6.61
N TYR A 4 -15.24 2.92 5.51
CA TYR A 4 -13.81 3.24 5.55
C TYR A 4 -13.54 4.46 6.43
N HIS A 5 -14.34 5.53 6.31
CA HIS A 5 -14.13 6.75 7.09
C HIS A 5 -14.35 6.53 8.60
N ILE A 6 -15.32 5.69 8.98
CA ILE A 6 -15.61 5.38 10.37
C ILE A 6 -14.46 4.56 10.98
N PHE A 7 -14.08 3.45 10.32
CA PHE A 7 -12.97 2.62 10.78
C PHE A 7 -11.64 3.39 10.81
N PHE A 8 -11.38 4.23 9.82
CA PHE A 8 -10.18 5.04 9.74
C PHE A 8 -10.08 6.06 10.87
N SER A 9 -11.19 6.68 11.26
CA SER A 9 -11.24 7.62 12.38
C SER A 9 -10.92 6.94 13.71
N ILE A 10 -11.48 5.74 13.94
CA ILE A 10 -11.20 4.92 15.12
C ILE A 10 -9.74 4.43 15.10
N PHE A 11 -9.25 3.97 13.96
CA PHE A 11 -7.87 3.52 13.83
C PHE A 11 -6.89 4.65 14.11
N LYS A 12 -7.11 5.84 13.54
CA LYS A 12 -6.27 7.02 13.79
C LYS A 12 -6.21 7.43 15.26
N SER A 13 -7.30 7.33 16.01
CA SER A 13 -7.31 7.69 17.44
C SER A 13 -6.54 6.69 18.32
N LEU A 14 -6.26 5.49 17.81
CA LEU A 14 -5.49 4.45 18.51
C LEU A 14 -3.98 4.50 18.21
N LEU A 15 -3.55 5.22 17.16
CA LEU A 15 -2.15 5.30 16.77
C LEU A 15 -1.43 6.47 17.44
N SER A 16 -0.15 6.27 17.76
CA SER A 16 0.72 7.36 18.22
C SER A 16 1.11 8.29 17.07
N SER A 17 1.42 9.56 17.39
CA SER A 17 1.83 10.56 16.40
C SER A 17 3.03 10.10 15.56
N ALA A 18 4.01 9.44 16.20
CA ALA A 18 5.20 8.91 15.53
C ALA A 18 4.88 7.81 14.49
N LEU A 19 3.81 7.04 14.68
CA LEU A 19 3.37 6.04 13.71
C LEU A 19 2.55 6.69 12.59
N LEU A 20 1.73 7.69 12.90
CA LEU A 20 0.96 8.44 11.90
C LEU A 20 1.88 9.15 10.89
N GLU A 21 3.05 9.64 11.33
CA GLU A 21 4.06 10.26 10.46
C GLU A 21 4.68 9.28 9.45
N LYS A 22 4.67 7.97 9.74
CA LYS A 22 5.23 6.93 8.87
C LYS A 22 4.22 6.30 7.93
N LEU A 23 2.92 6.52 8.16
CA LEU A 23 1.85 5.93 7.37
C LEU A 23 1.45 6.86 6.22
N LYS A 24 1.46 6.33 5.00
CA LYS A 24 0.92 7.00 3.82
C LYS A 24 -0.37 6.29 3.42
N PHE A 25 -1.46 7.06 3.37
CA PHE A 25 -2.78 6.53 3.04
C PHE A 25 -3.13 6.89 1.61
N TYR A 26 -3.46 5.87 0.83
CA TYR A 26 -3.80 6.01 -0.58
C TYR A 26 -5.29 5.84 -0.82
N GLY A 27 -5.76 6.46 -1.91
CA GLY A 27 -7.08 6.20 -2.47
C GLY A 27 -7.02 5.07 -3.50
N SER A 28 -7.82 5.20 -4.56
CA SER A 28 -7.86 4.23 -5.67
C SER A 28 -6.59 4.23 -6.52
N ASP A 29 -5.93 5.38 -6.62
CA ASP A 29 -4.86 5.66 -7.58
C ASP A 29 -3.59 6.17 -6.88
N GLY A 30 -2.45 6.15 -7.59
CA GLY A 30 -1.17 6.74 -7.15
C GLY A 30 -0.35 5.88 -6.19
N TRP A 31 -0.92 4.78 -5.68
CA TRP A 31 -0.20 3.92 -4.72
C TRP A 31 0.81 2.99 -5.40
N LYS A 32 0.58 2.59 -6.65
CA LYS A 32 1.50 1.71 -7.38
C LYS A 32 2.78 2.43 -7.75
N GLU A 33 2.65 3.66 -8.23
CA GLU A 33 3.76 4.52 -8.60
C GLU A 33 4.65 4.82 -7.39
N ASP A 34 4.04 5.19 -6.27
CA ASP A 34 4.76 5.44 -5.03
C ASP A 34 5.45 4.20 -4.46
N LEU A 35 4.87 3.00 -4.62
CA LEU A 35 5.53 1.76 -4.21
C LEU A 35 6.81 1.51 -5.01
N LEU A 36 6.80 1.81 -6.32
CA LEU A 36 7.97 1.69 -7.18
C LEU A 36 9.06 2.73 -6.91
N GLU A 37 8.74 3.84 -6.23
CA GLU A 37 9.75 4.79 -5.75
C GLU A 37 10.55 4.25 -4.56
N ILE A 38 9.97 3.33 -3.78
CA ILE A 38 10.56 2.81 -2.53
C ILE A 38 11.02 1.36 -2.62
N ILE A 39 10.51 0.59 -3.59
CA ILE A 39 10.82 -0.82 -3.82
C ILE A 39 11.18 -0.98 -5.30
N ASP A 40 12.24 -1.73 -5.59
CA ASP A 40 12.62 -2.04 -6.97
C ASP A 40 11.51 -2.82 -7.70
N ALA A 41 11.27 -2.50 -8.97
CA ALA A 41 10.22 -3.13 -9.76
C ALA A 41 10.38 -4.65 -9.83
N ASP A 42 11.61 -5.18 -9.88
CA ASP A 42 11.87 -6.62 -9.97
C ASP A 42 11.72 -7.33 -8.61
N GLU A 43 11.64 -6.58 -7.52
CA GLU A 43 11.35 -7.08 -6.18
C GLU A 43 9.87 -6.92 -5.78
N LEU A 44 9.14 -6.02 -6.44
CA LEU A 44 7.73 -5.78 -6.18
C LEU A 44 6.83 -6.76 -6.96
N PRO A 45 5.87 -7.46 -6.31
CA PRO A 45 4.93 -8.33 -6.99
C PRO A 45 4.15 -7.65 -8.12
N ALA A 46 3.90 -8.38 -9.21
CA ALA A 46 3.21 -7.86 -10.39
C ALA A 46 1.80 -7.32 -10.09
N PHE A 47 1.02 -7.98 -9.21
CA PHE A 47 -0.30 -7.49 -8.81
C PHE A 47 -0.24 -6.15 -8.05
N LEU A 48 0.88 -5.83 -7.41
CA LEU A 48 1.13 -4.56 -6.72
C LEU A 48 1.73 -3.48 -7.63
N GLY A 49 2.00 -3.78 -8.90
CA GLY A 49 2.55 -2.84 -9.88
C GLY A 49 4.02 -3.05 -10.25
N GLY A 50 4.69 -4.07 -9.72
CA GLY A 50 6.06 -4.44 -10.13
C GLY A 50 6.11 -5.51 -11.22
N ASN A 51 7.23 -6.22 -11.28
CA ASN A 51 7.54 -7.26 -12.26
C ASN A 51 7.72 -8.64 -11.63
N LYS A 52 7.78 -8.74 -10.30
CA LYS A 52 8.04 -10.00 -9.62
C LYS A 52 6.84 -10.94 -9.79
N THR A 53 7.08 -12.08 -10.39
CA THR A 53 6.14 -13.21 -10.50
C THR A 53 6.76 -14.44 -9.85
N ASP A 54 5.94 -15.37 -9.40
CA ASP A 54 6.44 -16.64 -8.88
C ASP A 54 7.11 -17.47 -9.99
N PRO A 55 7.93 -18.49 -9.66
CA PRO A 55 8.66 -19.30 -10.65
C PRO A 55 7.76 -20.03 -11.66
N ASP A 56 6.49 -20.22 -11.33
CA ASP A 56 5.43 -20.76 -12.20
C ASP A 56 4.73 -19.67 -13.04
N GLY A 57 5.13 -18.40 -12.88
CA GLY A 57 4.64 -17.25 -13.62
C GLY A 57 3.31 -16.71 -13.12
N ASP A 58 2.82 -17.14 -11.94
CA ASP A 58 1.62 -16.55 -11.35
C ASP A 58 1.90 -15.12 -10.87
N PRO A 59 1.16 -14.11 -11.36
CA PRO A 59 1.27 -12.74 -10.87
C PRO A 59 0.49 -12.50 -9.55
N LEU A 60 -0.14 -13.52 -8.95
CA LEU A 60 -0.95 -13.44 -7.72
C LEU A 60 -0.33 -14.13 -6.49
#